data_AF-A0A970Y4B6-F1
#
_entry.id   AF-A0A970Y4B6-F1
#
_cell.length_a   1.000
_cell.length_b   1.000
_cell.length_c   1.000
_cell.angle_alpha   90.00
_cell.angle_beta   90.00
_cell.angle_gamma   90.00
#
_symmetry.space_group_name_H-M   'P 1'
#
loop_
_entity.id
_entity.type
_entity.pdbx_description
1 polymer ?
#
loop_
_entity_poly.entity_id
_entity_poly.type
_entity_poly.pdbx_seq_one_letter_code
_entity_poly.pdbx_strand_id
1 'polypeptide(L)'
;MLGLLYPVGTWAYTWIVHANLVRQLSEQRPGLEGDIASFFREGDMVAALPVDVTVAPEHDAGRQAQWREEQARREGLLRAAADEFAASVVGMGGRAIGRIVIPKIGVDVIVLEGTGTQDLREGPGHWPETPFPGQGGNFVVSGHRTTYGAPFFRLDNLEAGDEIQLVLPYVAAVYRVWRSIVVLPYETQVVAQRGVEEISLATCHPIYSAAQRLVVQAQLVEYQLLERGE
;
A
#
# COMPACT_ATOMS: atom_id res chain seq x y z
N MET A 1 25.89 13.62 -26.61
CA MET A 1 24.46 14.02 -26.57
C MET A 1 23.67 13.02 -27.40
N LEU A 2 23.12 11.97 -26.78
CA LEU A 2 22.09 11.14 -27.39
C LEU A 2 20.80 11.39 -26.58
N GLY A 3 19.87 12.10 -27.20
CA GLY A 3 18.56 12.39 -26.62
C GLY A 3 17.72 11.12 -26.55
N LEU A 4 17.29 10.78 -25.34
CA LEU A 4 16.26 9.79 -25.05
C LEU A 4 14.92 10.26 -25.61
N LEU A 5 14.59 9.86 -26.84
CA LEU A 5 13.22 9.87 -27.34
C LEU A 5 12.50 8.64 -26.77
N TYR A 6 11.98 8.75 -25.55
CA TYR A 6 10.94 7.85 -25.07
C TYR A 6 9.68 8.09 -25.92
N PRO A 7 9.12 7.08 -26.61
CA PRO A 7 8.03 7.31 -27.54
C PRO A 7 6.76 7.71 -26.79
N VAL A 8 6.10 8.75 -27.29
CA VAL A 8 4.81 9.30 -26.82
C VAL A 8 3.72 8.22 -26.65
N GLY A 9 3.83 7.08 -27.33
CA GLY A 9 2.89 5.96 -27.23
C GLY A 9 2.89 5.22 -25.87
N THR A 10 3.98 5.23 -25.10
CA THR A 10 4.00 4.54 -23.80
C THR A 10 3.19 5.29 -22.75
N TRP A 11 3.16 6.62 -22.81
CA TRP A 11 2.40 7.46 -21.89
C TRP A 11 0.88 7.30 -22.08
N ALA A 12 0.42 7.25 -23.33
CA ALA A 12 -0.99 7.00 -23.62
C ALA A 12 -1.43 5.60 -23.17
N TYR A 13 -0.57 4.58 -23.37
CA TYR A 13 -0.84 3.21 -22.92
C TYR A 13 -0.97 3.15 -21.39
N THR A 14 0.00 3.69 -20.66
CA THR A 14 -0.04 3.72 -19.19
C THR A 14 -1.23 4.52 -18.66
N TRP A 15 -1.58 5.65 -19.29
CA TRP A 15 -2.75 6.44 -18.89
C TRP A 15 -4.08 5.70 -19.12
N ILE A 16 -4.26 5.05 -20.29
CA ILE A 16 -5.48 4.28 -20.59
C ILE A 16 -5.61 3.09 -19.63
N VAL A 17 -4.52 2.35 -19.40
CA VAL A 17 -4.51 1.23 -18.47
C VAL A 17 -4.85 1.73 -17.06
N HIS A 18 -4.20 2.79 -16.60
CA HIS A 18 -4.46 3.37 -15.29
C HIS A 18 -5.91 3.86 -15.14
N ALA A 19 -6.47 4.57 -16.13
CA ALA A 19 -7.86 5.00 -16.13
C ALA A 19 -8.85 3.82 -16.08
N ASN A 20 -8.55 2.72 -16.79
CA ASN A 20 -9.34 1.50 -16.72
C ASN A 20 -9.28 0.85 -15.33
N LEU A 21 -8.10 0.82 -14.71
CA LEU A 21 -7.92 0.27 -13.36
C LEU A 21 -8.65 1.11 -12.30
N VAL A 22 -8.58 2.44 -12.41
CA VAL A 22 -9.34 3.36 -11.56
C VAL A 22 -10.84 3.10 -11.73
N ARG A 23 -11.33 2.98 -12.97
CA ARG A 23 -12.75 2.64 -13.22
C ARG A 23 -13.14 1.29 -12.62
N GLN A 24 -12.31 0.26 -12.79
CA GLN A 24 -12.58 -1.05 -12.19
C GLN A 24 -12.65 -0.96 -10.66
N LEU A 25 -11.74 -0.22 -10.03
CA LEU A 25 -11.74 -0.05 -8.58
C LEU A 25 -12.99 0.71 -8.11
N SER A 26 -13.38 1.77 -8.83
CA SER A 26 -14.58 2.57 -8.54
C SER A 26 -15.88 1.80 -8.79
N GLU A 27 -15.91 0.87 -9.76
CA GLU A 27 -17.04 -0.06 -9.97
C GLU A 27 -17.15 -1.09 -8.83
N GLN A 28 -16.02 -1.54 -8.28
CA GLN A 28 -16.00 -2.46 -7.14
C GLN A 28 -16.41 -1.77 -5.83
N ARG A 29 -16.04 -0.51 -5.65
CA ARG A 29 -16.41 0.30 -4.49
C ARG A 29 -16.79 1.72 -4.91
N PRO A 30 -18.08 1.94 -5.22
CA PRO A 30 -18.60 3.28 -5.41
C PRO A 30 -18.30 4.16 -4.19
N GLY A 31 -17.87 5.39 -4.41
CA GLY A 31 -17.52 6.31 -3.33
C GLY A 31 -16.09 6.21 -2.80
N LEU A 32 -15.31 5.16 -3.15
CA LEU A 32 -13.93 5.02 -2.68
C LEU A 32 -13.05 6.22 -3.07
N GLU A 33 -13.23 6.80 -4.25
CA GLU A 33 -12.51 8.03 -4.63
C GLU A 33 -12.87 9.22 -3.73
N GLY A 34 -14.13 9.29 -3.29
CA GLY A 34 -14.60 10.28 -2.32
C GLY A 34 -13.96 10.08 -0.95
N ASP A 35 -13.91 8.83 -0.48
CA ASP A 35 -13.28 8.42 0.78
C ASP A 35 -11.76 8.65 0.78
N ILE A 36 -11.10 8.31 -0.32
CA ILE A 36 -9.69 8.64 -0.59
C ILE A 36 -9.52 10.15 -0.49
N ALA A 37 -10.36 10.89 -1.21
CA ALA A 37 -10.26 12.33 -1.25
C ALA A 37 -10.58 12.97 0.11
N SER A 38 -11.42 12.39 0.97
CA SER A 38 -11.66 12.91 2.33
C SER A 38 -10.50 12.57 3.25
N PHE A 39 -10.06 11.31 3.25
CA PHE A 39 -8.90 10.84 4.02
C PHE A 39 -7.63 11.64 3.72
N PHE A 40 -7.46 12.08 2.47
CA PHE A 40 -6.31 12.89 2.05
C PHE A 40 -6.57 14.41 1.96
N ARG A 41 -7.83 14.91 2.04
CA ARG A 41 -8.16 16.36 2.05
C ARG A 41 -8.19 16.97 3.45
N GLU A 42 -8.30 16.17 4.51
CA GLU A 42 -7.93 16.62 5.85
C GLU A 42 -6.41 16.80 5.90
N GLY A 43 -5.94 17.80 5.14
CA GLY A 43 -4.57 18.26 5.10
C GLY A 43 -4.15 18.59 6.52
N ASP A 44 -2.93 18.15 6.87
CA ASP A 44 -2.34 18.21 8.21
C ASP A 44 -2.66 17.04 9.15
N MET A 45 -2.46 15.79 8.69
CA MET A 45 -2.21 14.66 9.60
C MET A 45 -0.80 14.68 10.25
N VAL A 46 -0.28 15.89 10.50
CA VAL A 46 0.71 16.16 11.55
C VAL A 46 0.26 17.27 12.51
N ALA A 47 -0.92 17.87 12.34
CA ALA A 47 -1.37 19.01 13.17
C ALA A 47 -2.66 18.78 13.97
N ALA A 48 -3.33 17.64 13.89
CA ALA A 48 -4.49 17.36 14.72
C ALA A 48 -4.62 15.89 15.13
N LEU A 49 -3.57 15.30 15.69
CA LEU A 49 -3.81 14.22 16.64
C LEU A 49 -4.28 14.87 17.94
N PRO A 50 -5.49 14.63 18.45
CA PRO A 50 -5.54 14.41 19.88
C PRO A 50 -4.62 13.22 20.12
N VAL A 51 -3.45 13.51 20.68
CA VAL A 51 -2.48 12.54 21.22
C VAL A 51 -3.16 11.53 22.18
N ASP A 52 -4.42 11.77 22.53
CA ASP A 52 -5.24 11.09 23.53
C ASP A 52 -5.93 9.79 23.07
N VAL A 53 -5.94 9.43 21.77
CA VAL A 53 -6.63 8.19 21.31
C VAL A 53 -5.68 7.04 20.96
N THR A 54 -4.46 7.34 20.52
CA THR A 54 -3.43 6.32 20.22
C THR A 54 -2.52 6.01 21.41
N VAL A 55 -2.53 6.85 22.45
CA VAL A 55 -1.73 6.68 23.67
C VAL A 55 -2.65 6.25 24.81
N ALA A 56 -2.31 5.14 25.48
CA ALA A 56 -3.09 4.66 26.61
C ALA A 56 -3.09 5.70 27.76
N PRO A 57 -4.24 5.97 28.41
CA PRO A 57 -4.30 6.93 29.50
C PRO A 57 -3.46 6.44 30.70
N GLU A 58 -2.36 7.13 31.02
CA GLU A 58 -1.32 6.57 31.90
C GLU A 58 -1.76 6.35 33.37
N HIS A 59 -2.72 7.14 33.89
CA HIS A 59 -3.01 7.21 35.33
C HIS A 59 -4.44 6.85 35.76
N ASP A 60 -5.23 6.18 34.91
CA ASP A 60 -6.59 5.75 35.26
C ASP A 60 -6.88 4.34 34.74
N ALA A 61 -6.90 3.36 35.65
CA ALA A 61 -7.11 1.96 35.33
C ALA A 61 -8.46 1.68 34.64
N GLY A 62 -9.51 2.46 34.97
CA GLY A 62 -10.83 2.33 34.33
C GLY A 62 -10.79 2.80 32.88
N ARG A 63 -10.15 3.95 32.64
CA ARG A 63 -9.94 4.45 31.27
C ARG A 63 -8.97 3.58 30.46
N GLN A 64 -7.96 2.97 31.09
CA GLN A 64 -7.07 2.02 30.42
C GLN A 64 -7.80 0.77 29.96
N ALA A 65 -8.70 0.23 30.80
CA ALA A 65 -9.50 -0.94 30.42
C ALA A 65 -10.42 -0.63 29.24
N GLN A 66 -11.12 0.50 29.28
CA GLN A 66 -11.97 0.97 28.18
C GLN A 66 -11.18 1.20 26.88
N TRP A 67 -10.01 1.82 26.98
CA TRP A 67 -9.12 2.04 25.83
C TRP A 67 -8.68 0.71 25.21
N ARG A 68 -8.25 -0.27 26.01
CA ARG A 68 -7.83 -1.61 25.51
C ARG A 68 -8.99 -2.36 24.85
N GLU A 69 -10.17 -2.30 25.43
CA GLU A 69 -11.37 -2.93 24.88
C GLU A 69 -11.74 -2.31 23.53
N GLU A 70 -11.69 -0.98 23.42
CA GLU A 70 -11.94 -0.27 22.17
C GLU A 70 -10.87 -0.58 21.11
N GLN A 71 -9.58 -0.62 21.46
CA GLN A 71 -8.52 -1.02 20.53
C GLN A 71 -8.72 -2.46 20.04
N ALA A 72 -8.98 -3.41 20.95
CA ALA A 72 -9.23 -4.80 20.59
C ALA A 72 -10.47 -4.94 19.69
N ARG A 73 -11.53 -4.15 19.94
CA ARG A 73 -12.71 -4.09 19.07
C ARG A 73 -12.35 -3.55 17.69
N ARG A 74 -11.60 -2.45 17.60
CA ARG A 74 -11.18 -1.85 16.32
C ARG A 74 -10.30 -2.79 15.52
N GLU A 75 -9.32 -3.43 16.15
CA GLU A 75 -8.47 -4.46 15.54
C GLU A 75 -9.30 -5.66 15.05
N GLY A 76 -10.27 -6.11 15.86
CA GLY A 76 -11.19 -7.18 15.47
C GLY A 76 -12.06 -6.84 14.25
N LEU A 77 -12.56 -5.60 14.17
CA LEU A 77 -13.30 -5.11 13.02
C LEU A 77 -12.42 -5.02 11.77
N LEU A 78 -11.20 -4.52 11.92
CA LEU A 78 -10.22 -4.45 10.83
C LEU A 78 -9.88 -5.84 10.31
N ARG A 79 -9.57 -6.79 11.20
CA ARG A 79 -9.30 -8.18 10.83
C ARG A 79 -10.47 -8.81 10.07
N ALA A 80 -11.69 -8.64 10.56
CA ALA A 80 -12.88 -9.19 9.91
C ALA A 80 -13.09 -8.60 8.51
N ALA A 81 -12.93 -7.29 8.36
CA ALA A 81 -13.04 -6.63 7.06
C ALA A 81 -11.93 -7.07 6.08
N ALA A 82 -10.70 -7.22 6.57
CA ALA A 82 -9.58 -7.70 5.79
C ALA A 82 -9.77 -9.16 5.33
N ASP A 83 -10.28 -10.03 6.20
CA ASP A 83 -10.56 -11.43 5.88
C ASP A 83 -11.65 -11.57 4.83
N GLU A 84 -12.71 -10.77 4.96
CA GLU A 84 -13.77 -10.72 3.97
C GLU A 84 -13.27 -10.21 2.61
N PHE A 85 -12.49 -9.13 2.61
CA PHE A 85 -11.91 -8.59 1.38
C PHE A 85 -10.97 -9.61 0.72
N ALA A 86 -10.06 -10.22 1.50
CA ALA A 86 -9.14 -11.24 1.01
C ALA A 86 -9.90 -12.39 0.34
N ALA A 87 -10.96 -12.90 0.97
CA ALA A 87 -11.80 -13.95 0.39
C ALA A 87 -12.44 -13.56 -0.96
N SER A 88 -12.63 -12.26 -1.21
CA SER A 88 -13.20 -11.74 -2.46
C SER A 88 -12.19 -11.51 -3.59
N VAL A 89 -10.88 -11.49 -3.30
CA VAL A 89 -9.84 -11.14 -4.30
C VAL A 89 -8.75 -12.20 -4.46
N VAL A 90 -8.48 -13.03 -3.46
CA VAL A 90 -7.41 -14.04 -3.52
C VAL A 90 -7.59 -14.95 -4.73
N GLY A 91 -6.53 -15.06 -5.54
CA GLY A 91 -6.53 -15.85 -6.78
C GLY A 91 -7.09 -15.12 -8.01
N MET A 92 -7.53 -13.87 -7.89
CA MET A 92 -7.99 -13.03 -9.00
C MET A 92 -6.85 -12.17 -9.58
N GLY A 93 -5.82 -12.82 -10.12
CA GLY A 93 -4.67 -12.13 -10.73
C GLY A 93 -5.09 -11.04 -11.74
N GLY A 94 -4.47 -9.87 -11.62
CA GLY A 94 -4.74 -8.69 -12.46
C GLY A 94 -5.92 -7.83 -12.00
N ARG A 95 -6.64 -8.24 -10.94
CA ARG A 95 -7.75 -7.44 -10.39
C ARG A 95 -7.22 -6.21 -9.66
N ALA A 96 -7.78 -5.03 -9.93
CA ALA A 96 -7.56 -3.84 -9.11
C ALA A 96 -8.07 -4.06 -7.68
N ILE A 97 -7.17 -3.93 -6.69
CA ILE A 97 -7.48 -4.14 -5.26
C ILE A 97 -7.38 -2.88 -4.42
N GLY A 98 -6.73 -1.83 -4.90
CA GLY A 98 -6.60 -0.59 -4.15
C GLY A 98 -5.67 0.41 -4.80
N ARG A 99 -5.29 1.44 -4.05
CA ARG A 99 -4.46 2.55 -4.53
C ARG A 99 -3.33 2.78 -3.54
N ILE A 100 -2.12 2.98 -4.05
CA ILE A 100 -0.95 3.34 -3.26
C ILE A 100 -0.49 4.74 -3.65
N VAL A 101 -0.27 5.59 -2.65
CA VAL A 101 0.20 6.97 -2.80
C VAL A 101 1.48 7.13 -1.97
N ILE A 102 2.53 7.66 -2.58
CA ILE A 102 3.82 7.91 -1.93
C ILE A 102 4.27 9.34 -2.31
N PRO A 103 3.86 10.36 -1.53
CA PRO A 103 4.00 11.77 -1.91
C PRO A 103 5.45 12.16 -2.22
N LYS A 104 6.41 11.72 -1.40
CA LYS A 104 7.84 11.99 -1.53
C LYS A 104 8.40 11.71 -2.93
N ILE A 105 7.89 10.65 -3.57
CA ILE A 105 8.34 10.17 -4.87
C ILE A 105 7.28 10.28 -5.96
N GLY A 106 6.18 11.00 -5.70
CA GLY A 106 5.10 11.27 -6.65
C GLY A 106 4.43 10.02 -7.19
N VAL A 107 4.36 8.96 -6.39
CA VAL A 107 3.64 7.73 -6.76
C VAL A 107 2.19 7.90 -6.40
N ASP A 108 1.33 7.58 -7.35
CA ASP A 108 -0.11 7.56 -7.20
C ASP A 108 -0.66 6.56 -8.23
N VAL A 109 -0.80 5.30 -7.82
CA VAL A 109 -1.09 4.19 -8.74
C VAL A 109 -2.05 3.16 -8.13
N ILE A 110 -2.74 2.43 -8.99
CA ILE A 110 -3.59 1.31 -8.57
C ILE A 110 -2.73 0.07 -8.33
N VAL A 111 -2.96 -0.60 -7.20
CA VAL A 111 -2.37 -1.89 -6.85
C VAL A 111 -3.30 -3.00 -7.34
N LEU A 112 -2.70 -4.04 -7.92
CA LEU A 112 -3.39 -5.22 -8.43
C LEU A 112 -3.18 -6.40 -7.49
N GLU A 113 -4.10 -7.36 -7.51
CA GLU A 113 -3.84 -8.69 -6.97
C GLU A 113 -2.95 -9.48 -7.93
N GLY A 114 -1.90 -10.11 -7.41
CA GLY A 114 -1.00 -10.95 -8.20
C GLY A 114 0.25 -10.23 -8.68
N THR A 115 1.32 -11.01 -8.86
CA THR A 115 2.63 -10.56 -9.33
C THR A 115 3.03 -11.23 -10.65
N GLY A 116 2.05 -11.73 -11.40
CA GLY A 116 2.27 -12.32 -12.71
C GLY A 116 2.84 -11.29 -13.69
N THR A 117 3.51 -11.78 -14.73
CA THR A 117 4.09 -10.90 -15.76
C THR A 117 3.05 -10.04 -16.45
N GLN A 118 1.81 -10.53 -16.61
CA GLN A 118 0.73 -9.76 -17.20
C GLN A 118 0.25 -8.67 -16.24
N ASP A 119 0.02 -9.02 -14.97
CA ASP A 119 -0.44 -8.10 -13.92
C ASP A 119 0.54 -6.93 -13.75
N LEU A 120 1.83 -7.23 -13.61
CA LEU A 120 2.86 -6.20 -13.36
C LEU A 120 3.03 -5.21 -14.52
N ARG A 121 2.58 -5.54 -15.74
CA ARG A 121 2.58 -4.59 -16.87
C ARG A 121 1.53 -3.49 -16.71
N GLU A 122 0.49 -3.74 -15.92
CA GLU A 122 -0.62 -2.82 -15.74
C GLU A 122 -0.43 -1.93 -14.50
N GLY A 123 0.20 -2.47 -13.45
CA GLY A 123 0.48 -1.72 -12.22
C GLY A 123 1.32 -2.53 -11.23
N PRO A 124 1.67 -1.95 -10.07
CA PRO A 124 2.25 -2.72 -8.98
C PRO A 124 1.27 -3.80 -8.48
N GLY A 125 1.79 -4.97 -8.12
CA GLY A 125 1.03 -6.14 -7.77
C GLY A 125 1.31 -6.64 -6.36
N HIS A 126 0.26 -6.96 -5.61
CA HIS A 126 0.30 -7.63 -4.32
C HIS A 126 0.69 -9.11 -4.46
N TRP A 127 1.48 -9.62 -3.52
CA TRP A 127 1.85 -11.02 -3.44
C TRP A 127 0.68 -11.83 -2.86
N PRO A 128 0.01 -12.72 -3.61
CA PRO A 128 -1.22 -13.39 -3.15
C PRO A 128 -1.06 -14.20 -1.86
N GLU A 129 0.16 -14.64 -1.55
CA GLU A 129 0.50 -15.39 -0.34
C GLU A 129 0.72 -14.51 0.90
N THR A 130 0.69 -13.18 0.75
CA THR A 130 0.96 -12.24 1.85
C THR A 130 -0.32 -11.65 2.43
N PRO A 131 -0.33 -11.32 3.73
CA PRO A 131 -1.54 -10.85 4.39
C PRO A 131 -1.93 -9.44 3.94
N PHE A 132 -3.22 -9.18 3.89
CA PHE A 132 -3.78 -7.83 3.75
C PHE A 132 -3.66 -7.03 5.07
N PRO A 133 -3.68 -5.67 5.01
CA PRO A 133 -3.71 -4.83 6.20
C PRO A 133 -4.80 -5.24 7.20
N GLY A 134 -4.43 -5.51 8.45
CA GLY A 134 -5.34 -6.02 9.47
C GLY A 134 -5.27 -7.52 9.72
N GLN A 135 -4.58 -8.27 8.85
CA GLN A 135 -4.41 -9.72 9.00
C GLN A 135 -3.20 -10.11 9.85
N GLY A 136 -2.45 -9.14 10.39
CA GLY A 136 -1.32 -9.36 11.28
C GLY A 136 -0.03 -9.76 10.55
N GLY A 137 0.38 -9.01 9.53
CA GLY A 137 1.60 -9.31 8.80
C GLY A 137 2.07 -8.25 7.81
N ASN A 138 2.95 -8.68 6.91
CA ASN A 138 3.63 -7.85 5.93
C ASN A 138 2.94 -7.98 4.56
N PHE A 139 2.22 -6.92 4.17
CA PHE A 139 1.61 -6.76 2.85
C PHE A 139 2.70 -6.44 1.82
N VAL A 140 2.93 -7.33 0.86
CA VAL A 140 4.07 -7.19 -0.07
C VAL A 140 3.59 -6.79 -1.45
N VAL A 141 4.17 -5.71 -1.99
CA VAL A 141 3.84 -5.19 -3.32
C VAL A 141 5.09 -5.11 -4.18
N SER A 142 5.05 -5.76 -5.34
CA SER A 142 6.09 -5.69 -6.36
C SER A 142 5.72 -4.67 -7.43
N GLY A 143 6.67 -3.86 -7.87
CA GLY A 143 6.45 -2.91 -8.97
C GLY A 143 7.69 -2.74 -9.83
N HIS A 144 7.48 -2.47 -11.12
CA HIS A 144 8.60 -2.28 -12.05
C HIS A 144 9.43 -1.06 -11.71
N ARG A 145 10.76 -1.23 -11.85
CA ARG A 145 11.71 -0.15 -11.65
C ARG A 145 11.78 0.81 -12.82
N THR A 146 11.79 0.31 -14.05
CA THR A 146 12.12 1.12 -15.25
C THR A 146 11.14 0.96 -16.41
N THR A 147 10.23 -0.01 -16.34
CA THR A 147 9.30 -0.37 -17.42
C THR A 147 7.86 -0.15 -16.99
N TYR A 148 6.94 -0.08 -17.97
CA TYR A 148 5.49 -0.08 -17.75
C TYR A 148 5.03 0.98 -16.74
N GLY A 149 5.31 2.26 -17.03
CA GLY A 149 5.04 3.37 -16.12
C GLY A 149 6.04 3.53 -14.97
N ALA A 150 6.81 2.49 -14.64
CA ALA A 150 7.90 2.49 -13.68
C ALA A 150 7.49 3.06 -12.29
N PRO A 151 6.42 2.53 -11.67
CA PRO A 151 5.86 3.09 -10.43
C PRO A 151 6.90 3.20 -9.31
N PHE A 152 7.90 2.31 -9.27
CA PHE A 152 8.92 2.31 -8.23
C PHE A 152 10.28 2.82 -8.71
N PHE A 153 10.34 3.61 -9.80
CA PHE A 153 11.59 4.17 -10.35
C PHE A 153 12.44 4.91 -9.32
N ARG A 154 11.80 5.66 -8.42
CA ARG A 154 12.44 6.47 -7.37
C ARG A 154 12.33 5.86 -5.97
N LEU A 155 12.07 4.55 -5.86
CA LEU A 155 11.87 3.90 -4.57
C LEU A 155 13.12 4.00 -3.66
N ASP A 156 14.30 4.18 -4.23
CA ASP A 156 15.56 4.44 -3.53
C ASP A 156 15.67 5.81 -2.88
N ASN A 157 14.77 6.75 -3.20
CA ASN A 157 14.72 8.07 -2.58
C ASN A 157 13.91 8.07 -1.26
N LEU A 158 13.33 6.94 -0.87
CA LEU A 158 12.60 6.82 0.39
C LEU A 158 13.58 6.59 1.55
N GLU A 159 13.38 7.37 2.60
CA GLU A 159 14.16 7.37 3.84
C GLU A 159 13.26 7.03 5.03
N ALA A 160 13.89 6.68 6.16
CA ALA A 160 13.14 6.45 7.39
C ALA A 160 12.34 7.71 7.78
N GLY A 161 11.06 7.53 8.09
CA GLY A 161 10.12 8.61 8.39
C GLY A 161 9.20 8.98 7.22
N ASP A 162 9.56 8.67 5.97
CA ASP A 162 8.68 8.93 4.82
C ASP A 162 7.41 8.06 4.88
N GLU A 163 6.34 8.53 4.26
CA GLU A 163 5.01 7.91 4.33
C GLU A 163 4.63 7.16 3.06
N ILE A 164 4.00 6.00 3.25
CA ILE A 164 3.33 5.21 2.23
C ILE A 164 1.87 5.12 2.63
N GLN A 165 0.99 5.63 1.77
CA GLN A 165 -0.44 5.62 1.98
C GLN A 165 -1.05 4.52 1.11
N LEU A 166 -1.82 3.63 1.71
CA LEU A 166 -2.50 2.53 1.04
C LEU A 166 -3.99 2.65 1.30
N VAL A 167 -4.78 2.65 0.23
CA VAL A 167 -6.23 2.61 0.34
C VAL A 167 -6.77 1.38 -0.36
N LEU A 168 -7.43 0.53 0.41
CA LEU A 168 -8.18 -0.64 -0.04
C LEU A 168 -9.68 -0.37 0.14
N PRO A 169 -10.55 -1.19 -0.48
CA PRO A 169 -11.99 -1.08 -0.33
C PRO A 169 -12.57 -1.20 1.08
N TYR A 170 -11.79 -1.36 2.13
CA TYR A 170 -12.28 -1.43 3.51
C TYR A 170 -11.43 -0.62 4.50
N VAL A 171 -10.26 -0.12 4.06
CA VAL A 171 -9.32 0.56 4.94
C VAL A 171 -8.50 1.59 4.17
N ALA A 172 -8.33 2.76 4.76
CA ALA A 172 -7.27 3.69 4.42
C ALA A 172 -6.19 3.61 5.49
N ALA A 173 -4.95 3.36 5.10
CA ALA A 173 -3.84 3.06 6.00
C ALA A 173 -2.62 3.92 5.65
N VAL A 174 -1.94 4.42 6.68
CA VAL A 174 -0.66 5.11 6.56
C VAL A 174 0.42 4.26 7.18
N TYR A 175 1.49 4.04 6.42
CA TYR A 175 2.69 3.35 6.85
C TYR A 175 3.87 4.30 6.87
N ARG A 176 4.76 4.13 7.85
CA ARG A 176 5.99 4.93 7.97
C ARG A 176 7.21 4.08 7.68
N VAL A 177 8.00 4.50 6.69
CA VAL A 177 9.24 3.83 6.29
C VAL A 177 10.20 3.81 7.46
N TRP A 178 10.85 2.66 7.67
CA TRP A 178 11.86 2.50 8.72
C TRP A 178 13.19 1.95 8.18
N ARG A 179 13.19 1.26 7.03
CA ARG A 179 14.43 0.88 6.33
C ARG A 179 14.25 0.63 4.84
N SER A 180 15.38 0.65 4.14
CA SER A 180 15.54 0.17 2.76
C SER A 180 16.71 -0.81 2.71
N ILE A 181 16.57 -1.91 1.96
CA ILE A 181 17.60 -2.95 1.84
C ILE A 181 17.71 -3.46 0.40
N VAL A 182 18.94 -3.76 -0.04
CA VAL A 182 19.20 -4.41 -1.33
C VAL A 182 19.54 -5.88 -1.09
N VAL A 183 18.84 -6.78 -1.78
CA VAL A 183 18.99 -8.22 -1.65
C VAL A 183 19.04 -8.93 -3.00
N LEU A 184 19.42 -10.20 -3.00
CA LEU A 184 19.32 -11.05 -4.18
C LEU A 184 17.85 -11.46 -4.42
N PRO A 185 17.45 -11.77 -5.67
CA PRO A 185 16.06 -12.01 -6.01
C PRO A 185 15.39 -13.19 -5.28
N TYR A 186 16.18 -14.15 -4.81
CA TYR A 186 15.71 -15.33 -4.08
C TYR A 186 15.72 -15.16 -2.55
N GLU A 187 16.16 -14.01 -2.04
CA GLU A 187 16.23 -13.73 -0.61
C GLU A 187 14.89 -13.20 -0.08
N THR A 188 13.87 -14.06 -0.09
CA THR A 188 12.50 -13.69 0.31
C THR A 188 12.33 -13.53 1.82
N GLN A 189 13.32 -13.92 2.63
CA GLN A 189 13.28 -13.75 4.09
C GLN A 189 13.14 -12.29 4.53
N VAL A 190 13.52 -11.32 3.66
CA VAL A 190 13.37 -9.90 3.99
C VAL A 190 11.93 -9.44 4.05
N VAL A 191 11.03 -10.14 3.35
CA VAL A 191 9.58 -9.87 3.38
C VAL A 191 8.81 -10.89 4.23
N ALA A 192 9.50 -11.64 5.10
CA ALA A 192 8.88 -12.65 5.95
C ALA A 192 7.81 -12.07 6.88
N GLN A 193 6.81 -12.90 7.17
CA GLN A 193 5.68 -12.58 8.03
C GLN A 193 6.10 -12.66 9.50
N ARG A 194 6.13 -11.52 10.20
CA ARG A 194 6.62 -11.42 11.59
C ARG A 194 5.52 -11.16 12.62
N GLY A 195 4.25 -11.20 12.22
CA GLY A 195 3.12 -10.89 13.11
C GLY A 195 2.98 -9.41 13.42
N VAL A 196 3.56 -8.53 12.59
CA VAL A 196 3.50 -7.07 12.71
C VAL A 196 2.91 -6.51 11.43
N GLU A 197 2.01 -5.54 11.55
CA GLU A 197 1.42 -4.80 10.42
C GLU A 197 2.48 -3.99 9.69
N GLU A 198 2.90 -4.50 8.54
CA GLU A 198 3.96 -3.93 7.72
C GLU A 198 3.54 -3.88 6.25
N ILE A 199 4.20 -3.00 5.51
CA ILE A 199 4.18 -3.02 4.04
C ILE A 199 5.62 -3.09 3.53
N SER A 200 5.84 -3.95 2.54
CA SER A 200 7.12 -4.05 1.83
C SER A 200 6.92 -3.76 0.34
N LEU A 201 7.60 -2.74 -0.16
CA LEU A 201 7.62 -2.40 -1.57
C LEU A 201 8.91 -2.93 -2.21
N ALA A 202 8.78 -3.78 -3.22
CA ALA A 202 9.91 -4.44 -3.87
C ALA A 202 10.03 -4.06 -5.35
N THR A 203 11.25 -3.83 -5.81
CA THR A 203 11.54 -3.50 -7.21
C THR A 203 12.91 -4.00 -7.65
N CYS A 204 13.18 -4.04 -8.96
CA CYS A 204 14.49 -4.40 -9.50
C CYS A 204 15.58 -3.38 -9.13
N HIS A 205 16.81 -3.86 -8.95
CA HIS A 205 17.96 -3.04 -8.64
C HIS A 205 19.26 -3.64 -9.25
N PRO A 206 20.26 -2.81 -9.63
CA PRO A 206 20.17 -1.36 -9.86
C PRO A 206 19.26 -1.00 -11.05
N ILE A 207 19.07 0.29 -11.31
CA ILE A 207 18.31 0.76 -12.47
C ILE A 207 18.87 0.09 -13.75
N TYR A 208 17.97 -0.41 -14.61
CA TYR A 208 18.27 -1.19 -15.82
C TYR A 208 18.86 -2.60 -15.60
N SER A 209 18.83 -3.10 -14.37
CA SER A 209 19.25 -4.46 -14.03
C SER A 209 18.20 -5.15 -13.16
N ALA A 210 18.07 -6.46 -13.35
CA ALA A 210 17.25 -7.33 -12.49
C ALA A 210 18.11 -8.19 -11.55
N ALA A 211 19.41 -7.87 -11.41
CA ALA A 211 20.37 -8.65 -10.63
C ALA A 211 20.03 -8.72 -9.14
N GLN A 212 19.42 -7.66 -8.61
CA GLN A 212 19.05 -7.52 -7.20
C GLN A 212 17.64 -6.98 -7.07
N ARG A 213 17.16 -6.89 -5.83
CA ARG A 213 15.92 -6.22 -5.45
C ARG A 213 16.22 -5.13 -4.44
N LEU A 214 15.65 -3.95 -4.66
CA LEU A 214 15.49 -2.96 -3.60
C LEU A 214 14.16 -3.23 -2.91
N VAL A 215 14.19 -3.34 -1.58
CA VAL A 215 13.01 -3.52 -0.73
C VAL A 215 12.95 -2.38 0.27
N VAL A 216 11.85 -1.62 0.26
CA VAL A 216 11.54 -0.60 1.26
C VAL A 216 10.49 -1.16 2.21
N GLN A 217 10.70 -1.01 3.51
CA GLN A 217 9.81 -1.52 4.53
C GLN A 217 9.29 -0.40 5.42
N ALA A 218 8.00 -0.47 5.70
CA ALA A 218 7.28 0.50 6.51
C ALA A 218 6.32 -0.20 7.46
N GLN A 219 6.07 0.42 8.62
CA GLN A 219 5.16 -0.09 9.66
C GLN A 219 3.87 0.71 9.64
N LEU A 220 2.75 0.04 9.89
CA LEU A 220 1.44 0.70 10.01
C LEU A 220 1.49 1.69 11.18
N VAL A 221 1.14 2.95 10.93
CA VAL A 221 1.07 3.99 11.96
C VAL A 221 -0.37 4.40 12.27
N GLU A 222 -1.23 4.37 11.26
CA GLU A 222 -2.62 4.79 11.38
C GLU A 222 -3.49 4.11 10.34
N TYR A 223 -4.76 3.86 10.70
CA TYR A 223 -5.75 3.40 9.75
C TYR A 223 -7.14 3.93 10.09
N GLN A 224 -7.96 4.08 9.05
CA GLN A 224 -9.39 4.33 9.13
C GLN A 224 -10.13 3.19 8.42
N LEU A 225 -11.08 2.58 9.11
CA LEU A 225 -12.02 1.65 8.48
C LEU A 225 -12.98 2.44 7.60
N LEU A 226 -13.16 1.97 6.37
CA LEU A 226 -14.06 2.58 5.41
C LEU A 226 -15.36 1.77 5.38
N GLU A 227 -16.47 2.43 5.73
CA GLU A 227 -17.81 1.80 5.72
C GLU A 227 -18.15 1.32 4.31
N ARG A 228 -18.93 0.25 4.14
CA ARG A 228 -19.45 -0.06 2.80
C ARG A 228 -20.37 1.09 2.39
N GLY A 229 -20.11 1.70 1.23
CA GLY A 229 -21.14 2.48 0.56
C GLY A 229 -22.34 1.57 0.34
N GLU A 230 -23.51 1.96 0.85
CA GLU A 230 -24.79 1.27 0.62
C GLU A 230 -25.17 1.24 -0.87
#